data_AF-A9Q767-F1
#
_entry.id   AF-A9Q767-F1
#
_cell.length_a   1.000
_cell.length_b   1.000
_cell.length_c   1.000
_cell.angle_alpha   90.00
_cell.angle_beta   90.00
_cell.angle_gamma   90.00
#
_symmetry.space_group_name_H-M   'P 1'
#
loop_
_entity.id
_entity.type
_entity.pdbx_description
1 polymer ?
#
loop_
_entity_poly.entity_id
_entity_poly.type
_entity_poly.pdbx_seq_one_letter_code
_entity_poly.pdbx_strand_id
1 'polypeptide(L)'
;WQIMINGESYKRIVAEAAKKALGEENILERVFIVELLRDKNEPNRIAGAVGFSTRENKVYYIKCNTMLVACGGAVNIYQPRSVGEGKGRAWYPVWNAGSTYTMALRAGAELSMMENRFTPP
;
A
#
# COMPACT_ATOMS: atom_id res chain seq x y z
N TRP A 1 17.45 -1.25 23.50
CA TRP A 1 16.98 0.14 23.58
C TRP A 1 15.53 0.17 23.13
N GLN A 2 14.60 0.31 24.07
CA GLN A 2 13.18 0.49 23.77
C GLN A 2 12.78 1.82 24.40
N ILE A 3 12.17 2.70 23.61
CA ILE A 3 11.54 3.92 24.13
C ILE A 3 10.05 3.67 24.21
N MET A 4 9.50 3.82 25.42
CA MET A 4 8.07 3.66 25.65
C MET A 4 7.34 4.95 25.28
N ILE A 5 6.21 4.83 24.57
CA ILE A 5 5.32 5.93 24.22
C ILE A 5 3.86 5.55 24.49
N ASN A 6 3.04 6.54 24.85
CA ASN A 6 1.59 6.38 24.89
C ASN A 6 1.00 6.63 23.49
N GLY A 7 1.18 5.63 22.61
CA GLY A 7 1.03 5.78 21.16
C GLY A 7 -0.37 5.55 20.57
N GLU A 8 -1.45 5.59 21.36
CA GLU A 8 -2.82 5.33 20.84
C GLU A 8 -3.15 6.22 19.62
N SER A 9 -2.79 7.50 19.69
CA SER A 9 -3.05 8.48 18.65
C SER A 9 -1.93 8.62 17.61
N TYR A 10 -0.95 7.72 17.58
CA TYR A 10 0.25 7.87 16.75
C TYR A 10 -0.10 8.08 15.27
N LYS A 11 -0.99 7.27 14.69
CA LYS A 11 -1.40 7.45 13.29
C LYS A 11 -2.17 8.76 13.07
N ARG A 12 -2.99 9.21 14.03
CA ARG A 12 -3.74 10.46 13.91
C ARG A 12 -2.80 11.66 13.85
N ILE A 13 -1.80 11.70 14.73
CA ILE A 13 -0.78 12.76 14.78
C ILE A 13 -0.03 12.86 13.44
N VAL A 14 0.46 11.72 12.94
CA VAL A 14 1.22 11.69 11.67
C VAL A 14 0.32 12.03 10.47
N ALA A 15 -0.92 11.54 10.44
CA ALA A 15 -1.85 11.83 9.36
C ALA A 15 -2.26 13.30 9.32
N GLU A 16 -2.48 13.93 10.48
CA GLU A 16 -2.79 15.36 10.57
C GLU A 16 -1.64 16.22 10.04
N ALA A 17 -0.40 15.89 10.41
CA ALA A 17 0.78 16.57 9.89
C ALA A 17 0.88 16.46 8.36
N ALA A 18 0.67 15.27 7.79
CA ALA A 18 0.68 15.05 6.35
C ALA A 18 -0.46 15.80 5.63
N LYS A 19 -1.68 15.77 6.20
CA LYS A 19 -2.84 16.49 5.65
C LYS A 19 -2.62 18.01 5.65
N LYS A 20 -2.04 18.57 6.71
CA LYS A 20 -1.68 19.99 6.80
C LYS A 20 -0.62 20.39 5.79
N ALA A 21 0.36 19.51 5.53
CA ALA A 21 1.45 19.80 4.60
C ALA A 21 1.02 19.70 3.12
N LEU A 22 0.19 18.72 2.78
CA LEU A 22 -0.21 18.46 1.38
C LEU A 22 -1.47 19.21 0.94
N GLY A 23 -2.37 19.56 1.87
CA GLY A 23 -3.72 20.02 1.53
C GLY A 23 -4.67 18.83 1.29
N GLU A 24 -5.93 18.98 1.72
CA GLU A 24 -6.93 17.91 1.64
C GLU A 24 -7.35 17.61 0.19
N GLU A 25 -7.34 18.62 -0.66
CA GLU A 25 -7.64 18.53 -2.08
C GLU A 25 -6.65 17.65 -2.86
N ASN A 26 -5.45 17.44 -2.31
CA ASN A 26 -4.41 16.58 -2.90
C ASN A 26 -4.43 15.16 -2.35
N ILE A 27 -5.43 14.80 -1.52
CA ILE A 27 -5.55 13.49 -0.88
C ILE A 27 -6.80 12.77 -1.40
N LEU A 28 -6.57 11.69 -2.13
CA LEU A 28 -7.63 10.80 -2.59
C LEU A 28 -7.81 9.62 -1.62
N GLU A 29 -8.85 9.68 -0.79
CA GLU A 29 -9.26 8.55 0.05
C GLU A 29 -10.22 7.61 -0.69
N ARG A 30 -10.32 6.36 -0.21
CA ARG A 30 -11.23 5.33 -0.75
C ARG A 30 -11.03 4.97 -2.22
N VAL A 31 -9.88 5.32 -2.80
CA VAL A 31 -9.44 4.89 -4.13
C VAL A 31 -8.45 3.74 -3.97
N PHE A 32 -8.74 2.61 -4.60
CA PHE A 32 -7.84 1.46 -4.62
C PHE A 32 -7.07 1.42 -5.95
N ILE A 33 -5.74 1.50 -5.87
CA ILE A 33 -4.85 1.42 -7.04
C ILE A 33 -4.62 -0.05 -7.39
N VAL A 34 -4.74 -0.40 -8.67
CA VAL A 34 -4.68 -1.78 -9.15
C VAL A 34 -3.47 -2.09 -10.02
N GLU A 35 -2.99 -1.12 -10.80
CA GLU A 35 -1.91 -1.33 -11.78
C GLU A 35 -1.13 -0.03 -12.02
N LEU A 36 0.17 -0.17 -12.33
CA LEU A 36 1.04 0.95 -12.68
C LEU A 36 1.09 1.11 -14.21
N LEU A 37 1.20 2.35 -14.67
CA LEU A 37 1.27 2.69 -16.09
C LEU A 37 2.69 3.13 -16.42
N ARG A 38 3.33 2.45 -17.38
CA ARG A 38 4.64 2.82 -17.92
C ARG A 38 4.50 3.84 -19.05
N ASP A 39 5.56 4.60 -19.29
CA ASP A 39 5.64 5.49 -20.43
C ASP A 39 5.57 4.70 -21.73
N LYS A 40 4.88 5.26 -22.73
CA LYS A 40 4.69 4.62 -24.03
C LYS A 40 5.96 4.66 -24.89
N ASN A 41 6.77 5.69 -24.72
CA ASN A 41 7.89 6.04 -25.59
C ASN A 41 9.23 5.74 -24.92
N GLU A 42 9.32 5.88 -23.59
CA GLU A 42 10.55 5.64 -22.82
C GLU A 42 10.49 4.29 -22.10
N PRO A 43 11.30 3.29 -22.51
CA PRO A 43 11.36 2.01 -21.83
C PRO A 43 11.78 2.19 -20.36
N ASN A 44 11.16 1.40 -19.48
CA ASN A 44 11.44 1.36 -18.05
C ASN A 44 11.15 2.66 -17.28
N ARG A 45 10.36 3.57 -17.87
CA ARG A 45 9.91 4.79 -17.23
C ARG A 45 8.48 4.65 -16.70
N ILE A 46 8.23 5.10 -15.48
CA ILE A 46 6.86 5.21 -14.95
C ILE A 46 6.14 6.44 -15.52
N ALA A 47 4.83 6.33 -15.78
CA ALA A 47 4.00 7.45 -16.27
C ALA A 47 2.72 7.66 -15.45
N GLY A 48 2.32 6.71 -14.60
CA GLY A 48 1.09 6.85 -13.83
C GLY A 48 0.65 5.59 -13.10
N ALA A 49 -0.61 5.64 -12.65
CA ALA A 49 -1.31 4.51 -12.06
C ALA A 49 -2.80 4.55 -12.41
N VAL A 50 -3.44 3.39 -12.35
CA VAL A 50 -4.89 3.25 -12.50
C VAL A 50 -5.50 2.62 -11.26
N GLY A 51 -6.69 3.09 -10.89
CA GLY A 51 -7.43 2.60 -9.74
C GLY A 51 -8.92 2.89 -9.87
N PHE A 52 -9.70 2.52 -8.86
CA PHE A 52 -11.14 2.78 -8.84
C PHE A 52 -11.61 3.19 -7.44
N SER A 53 -12.71 3.94 -7.38
CA SER A 53 -13.37 4.27 -6.12
C SER A 53 -14.08 3.06 -5.55
N THR A 54 -13.93 2.87 -4.24
CA THR A 54 -14.67 1.86 -3.46
C THR A 54 -16.00 2.40 -2.91
N ARG A 55 -16.43 3.58 -3.36
CA ARG A 55 -17.66 4.25 -2.94
C ARG A 55 -18.59 4.63 -4.10
N GLU A 56 -18.02 4.75 -5.30
CA GLU A 56 -18.72 5.22 -6.50
C GLU A 56 -18.17 4.47 -7.73
N ASN A 57 -18.94 4.42 -8.81
CA ASN A 57 -18.51 3.81 -10.08
C ASN A 57 -17.61 4.76 -10.88
N LYS A 58 -16.42 5.04 -10.33
CA LYS A 58 -15.44 5.97 -10.90
C LYS A 58 -14.07 5.33 -11.01
N VAL A 59 -13.51 5.32 -12.22
CA VAL A 59 -12.14 4.89 -12.51
C VAL A 59 -11.23 6.12 -12.51
N TYR A 60 -10.07 5.99 -11.88
CA TYR A 60 -9.04 7.02 -11.78
C TYR A 60 -7.86 6.65 -12.66
N TYR A 61 -7.47 7.58 -13.54
CA TYR A 61 -6.20 7.55 -14.26
C TYR A 61 -5.33 8.69 -13.72
N ILE A 62 -4.28 8.34 -12.99
CA ILE A 62 -3.38 9.30 -12.34
C ILE A 62 -2.10 9.33 -13.15
N LYS A 63 -1.83 10.44 -13.84
CA LYS A 63 -0.55 10.67 -14.53
C LYS A 63 0.44 11.29 -13.56
N CYS A 64 1.68 10.83 -13.58
CA CYS A 64 2.73 11.37 -12.72
C CYS A 64 4.09 11.33 -13.39
N ASN A 65 4.95 12.30 -13.05
CA ASN A 65 6.36 12.24 -13.44
C ASN A 65 7.14 11.29 -12.53
N THR A 66 6.84 11.24 -11.23
CA THR A 66 7.48 10.34 -10.27
C THR A 66 6.43 9.74 -9.35
N MET A 67 6.70 8.56 -8.78
CA MET A 67 5.78 7.94 -7.84
C MET A 67 6.48 7.17 -6.72
N LEU A 68 5.80 7.04 -5.60
CA LEU A 68 6.16 6.19 -4.47
C LEU A 68 5.03 5.17 -4.24
N VAL A 69 5.38 3.89 -4.16
CA VAL A 69 4.44 2.82 -3.83
C VAL A 69 4.61 2.43 -2.36
N ALA A 70 3.73 2.93 -1.50
CA ALA A 70 3.80 2.74 -0.04
C ALA A 70 2.55 1.98 0.50
N CYS A 71 2.23 0.82 -0.08
CA CYS A 71 1.00 0.08 0.21
C CYS A 71 1.18 -1.04 1.27
N GLY A 72 2.24 -0.99 2.07
CA GLY A 72 2.54 -2.01 3.09
C GLY A 72 3.05 -3.33 2.51
N GLY A 73 3.00 -4.39 3.32
CA GLY A 73 3.47 -5.74 2.98
C GLY A 73 2.38 -6.67 2.44
N ALA A 74 2.51 -7.97 2.73
CA ALA A 74 1.53 -9.01 2.35
C ALA A 74 1.19 -9.91 3.55
N VAL A 75 -0.11 -10.11 3.80
CA VAL A 75 -0.63 -11.02 4.83
C VAL A 75 -1.72 -11.92 4.26
N ASN A 76 -2.16 -12.91 5.02
CA ASN A 76 -3.13 -13.92 4.59
C ASN A 76 -2.73 -14.72 3.32
N ILE A 77 -1.46 -14.63 2.92
CA ILE A 77 -0.85 -15.47 1.88
C ILE A 77 -0.62 -16.92 2.37
N TYR A 78 -0.55 -17.13 3.69
CA TYR A 78 -0.52 -18.43 4.34
C TYR A 78 -1.80 -18.65 5.16
N GLN A 79 -2.22 -19.89 5.33
CA GLN A 79 -3.35 -20.23 6.19
C GLN A 79 -3.03 -19.91 7.66
N PRO A 80 -3.84 -19.09 8.36
CA PRO A 80 -3.63 -18.76 9.76
C PRO A 80 -4.06 -19.90 10.70
N ARG A 81 -3.63 -19.82 11.97
CA ARG A 81 -3.98 -20.80 13.02
C ARG A 81 -5.48 -20.85 13.36
N SER A 82 -6.18 -19.73 13.20
CA SER A 82 -7.64 -19.63 13.35
C SER A 82 -8.28 -19.41 11.99
N VAL A 83 -9.20 -20.29 11.58
CA VAL A 83 -9.78 -20.29 10.22
C VAL A 83 -11.21 -19.76 10.11
N GLY A 84 -11.92 -19.63 11.24
CA GLY A 84 -13.24 -18.99 11.31
C GLY A 84 -13.13 -17.46 11.40
N GLU A 85 -13.93 -16.83 12.26
CA GLU A 85 -13.88 -15.37 12.50
C GLU A 85 -12.48 -14.88 12.90
N GLY A 86 -11.70 -15.73 13.57
CA GLY A 86 -10.32 -15.45 13.94
C GLY A 86 -9.37 -15.26 12.75
N LYS A 87 -9.77 -15.57 11.52
CA LYS A 87 -8.97 -15.34 10.30
C LYS A 87 -8.64 -13.85 10.10
N GLY A 88 -9.48 -12.95 10.63
CA GLY A 88 -9.21 -11.50 10.61
C GLY A 88 -8.11 -11.04 11.58
N ARG A 89 -7.68 -11.89 12.53
CA ARG A 89 -6.71 -11.57 13.58
C ARG A 89 -5.29 -12.02 13.21
N ALA A 90 -4.79 -11.53 12.09
CA ALA A 90 -3.38 -11.66 11.75
C ALA A 90 -2.53 -10.76 12.67
N TRP A 91 -1.28 -11.17 12.93
CA TRP A 91 -0.34 -10.35 13.70
C TRP A 91 0.04 -9.05 12.97
N TYR A 92 0.16 -9.11 11.64
CA TYR A 92 0.38 -7.96 10.78
C TYR A 92 -0.96 -7.50 10.15
N PRO A 93 -1.13 -6.23 9.75
CA PRO A 93 -2.44 -5.69 9.39
C PRO A 93 -3.15 -6.44 8.25
N VAL A 94 -4.35 -6.96 8.51
CA VAL A 94 -5.11 -7.87 7.64
C VAL A 94 -5.41 -7.34 6.24
N TRP A 95 -5.42 -6.02 6.07
CA TRP A 95 -5.71 -5.33 4.80
C TRP A 95 -4.52 -5.26 3.85
N ASN A 96 -3.32 -5.68 4.26
CA ASN A 96 -2.11 -5.66 3.43
C ASN A 96 -2.09 -6.83 2.44
N ALA A 97 -2.54 -6.60 1.21
CA ALA A 97 -2.69 -7.64 0.19
C ALA A 97 -1.47 -7.86 -0.72
N GLY A 98 -0.31 -7.27 -0.40
CA GLY A 98 0.89 -7.36 -1.26
C GLY A 98 0.87 -6.43 -2.48
N SER A 99 -0.01 -5.42 -2.49
CA SER A 99 -0.15 -4.47 -3.59
C SER A 99 1.19 -3.80 -3.96
N THR A 100 2.03 -3.46 -2.98
CA THR A 100 3.36 -2.89 -3.22
C THR A 100 4.20 -3.77 -4.15
N TYR A 101 4.29 -5.07 -3.83
CA TYR A 101 5.17 -6.00 -4.52
C TYR A 101 4.66 -6.31 -5.91
N THR A 102 3.37 -6.67 -6.03
CA THR A 102 2.80 -7.09 -7.31
C THR A 102 2.80 -5.94 -8.33
N MET A 103 2.40 -4.74 -7.93
CA MET A 103 2.38 -3.58 -8.83
C MET A 103 3.78 -3.19 -9.30
N ALA A 104 4.76 -3.13 -8.39
CA ALA A 104 6.13 -2.79 -8.75
C ALA A 104 6.77 -3.87 -9.65
N LEU A 105 6.59 -5.14 -9.32
CA LEU A 105 7.10 -6.26 -10.10
C LEU A 105 6.54 -6.27 -11.53
N ARG A 106 5.22 -6.07 -11.68
CA ARG A 106 4.57 -6.01 -13.00
C ARG A 106 5.01 -4.81 -13.82
N ALA A 107 5.38 -3.70 -13.16
CA ALA A 107 6.02 -2.57 -13.80
C ALA A 107 7.49 -2.82 -14.18
N GLY A 108 8.07 -3.97 -13.85
CA GLY A 108 9.44 -4.36 -14.19
C GLY A 108 10.48 -3.96 -13.14
N ALA A 109 10.07 -3.61 -11.92
CA ALA A 109 11.00 -3.36 -10.83
C ALA A 109 11.64 -4.67 -10.33
N GLU A 110 12.94 -4.63 -10.07
CA GLU A 110 13.65 -5.72 -9.42
C GLU A 110 13.19 -5.89 -7.97
N LEU A 111 12.99 -7.13 -7.54
CA LEU A 111 12.71 -7.48 -6.15
C LEU A 111 13.91 -8.18 -5.54
N SER A 112 14.11 -7.99 -4.25
CA SER A 112 15.21 -8.60 -3.50
C SER A 112 14.69 -9.23 -2.21
N MET A 113 15.34 -10.31 -1.77
CA MET A 113 15.04 -11.03 -0.52
C MET A 113 13.56 -11.45 -0.38
N MET A 114 12.89 -11.81 -1.49
CA MET A 114 11.47 -12.18 -1.48
C MET A 114 11.20 -13.53 -0.78
N GLU A 115 12.23 -14.35 -0.61
CA GLU A 115 12.21 -15.58 0.18
C GLU A 115 12.18 -15.30 1.70
N ASN A 116 12.63 -14.10 2.12
CA ASN A 116 12.63 -13.73 3.52
C ASN A 116 11.19 -13.51 4.01
N ARG A 117 10.85 -14.18 5.11
CA ARG A 117 9.55 -14.05 5.77
C ARG A 117 9.73 -13.73 7.25
N PHE A 118 8.77 -13.01 7.82
CA PHE A 118 8.73 -12.75 9.24
C PHE A 118 7.64 -13.59 9.91
N THR A 119 8.04 -14.50 10.79
CA THR A 119 7.13 -15.26 11.66
C THR A 119 7.25 -14.68 13.07
N PRO A 120 6.28 -13.88 13.53
CA PRO A 120 6.30 -13.33 14.88
C PRO A 120 6.29 -14.46 15.92
N PRO A 121 6.94 -14.25 17.08
CA PRO A 121 6.90 -15.19 18.20
C PRO A 121 5.47 -15.40 18.74
#